data_AF-A0A435E7C5-F1
#
_entry.id   AF-A0A435E7C5-F1
#
_cell.length_a   1.000
_cell.length_b   1.000
_cell.length_c   1.000
_cell.angle_alpha   90.00
_cell.angle_beta   90.00
_cell.angle_gamma   90.00
#
_symmetry.space_group_name_H-M   'P 1'
#
loop_
_entity.id
_entity.type
_entity.pdbx_description
1 polymer ?
#
loop_
_entity_poly.entity_id
_entity_poly.type
_entity_poly.pdbx_seq_one_letter_code
_entity_poly.pdbx_strand_id
1 'polypeptide(L)'
;AELGLVNQVVPHEELMRAALDLARRIVSHSQTAVASILTAVARGINSSIAEGLLVEAEQFARVAPTADLREGVNAWIERRQAVYDGSWAHVARPDKATGATRRLDRAVHLPG
;
A
#
# COMPACT_ATOMS: atom_id res chain seq x y z
N ALA A 1 -14.77 1.71 24.47
CA ALA A 1 -14.43 0.75 23.41
C ALA A 1 -13.42 -0.27 23.93
N GLU A 2 -13.73 -0.96 25.03
CA GLU A 2 -12.71 -1.63 25.85
C GLU A 2 -12.47 -3.10 25.46
N LEU A 3 -13.37 -3.71 24.68
CA LEU A 3 -13.25 -5.10 24.22
C LEU A 3 -12.74 -5.24 22.77
N GLY A 4 -12.40 -4.14 22.10
CA GLY A 4 -11.89 -4.16 20.71
C GLY A 4 -12.93 -4.45 19.63
N LEU A 5 -14.23 -4.55 19.96
CA LEU A 5 -15.29 -4.83 18.99
C LEU A 5 -15.59 -3.67 18.02
N VAL A 6 -15.34 -2.43 18.46
CA VAL A 6 -15.56 -1.21 17.68
C VAL A 6 -14.28 -0.39 17.64
N ASN A 7 -13.97 0.21 16.49
CA ASN A 7 -12.78 1.06 16.34
C ASN A 7 -12.90 2.37 17.12
N GLN A 8 -14.08 2.98 17.15
CA GLN A 8 -14.32 4.28 17.80
C GLN A 8 -15.78 4.42 18.24
N VAL A 9 -16.02 5.14 19.33
CA VAL A 9 -17.36 5.57 19.78
C VAL A 9 -17.42 7.09 19.66
N VAL A 10 -18.45 7.61 18.98
CA VAL A 10 -18.65 9.04 18.70
C VAL A 10 -20.11 9.43 18.93
N PRO A 11 -20.44 10.71 19.14
CA PRO A 11 -21.82 11.20 19.11
C PRO A 11 -22.52 10.84 17.80
N HIS A 12 -23.85 10.69 17.84
CA HIS A 12 -24.64 10.23 16.69
C HIS A 12 -24.45 11.13 15.45
N GLU A 13 -24.46 12.44 15.67
CA GLU A 13 -24.28 13.48 14.66
C GLU A 13 -22.88 13.42 13.98
N GLU A 14 -21.90 12.79 14.61
CA GLU A 14 -20.54 12.68 14.07
C GLU A 14 -20.27 11.32 13.38
N LEU A 15 -21.19 10.37 13.46
CA LEU A 15 -21.01 8.99 12.98
C LEU A 15 -20.50 8.95 11.53
N MET A 16 -21.19 9.64 10.63
CA MET A 16 -20.85 9.63 9.22
C MET A 16 -19.51 10.31 8.95
N ARG A 17 -19.18 11.37 9.69
CA ARG A 17 -17.90 12.06 9.57
C ARG A 17 -16.75 11.11 9.96
N ALA A 18 -16.85 10.48 11.13
CA ALA A 18 -15.83 9.56 11.64
C ALA A 18 -15.65 8.32 10.73
N ALA A 19 -16.75 7.73 10.24
CA ALA A 19 -16.70 6.58 9.33
C ALA A 19 -16.01 6.95 8.00
N LEU A 20 -16.36 8.11 7.43
CA LEU A 20 -15.76 8.58 6.19
C LEU A 20 -14.30 9.02 6.37
N ASP A 21 -13.92 9.56 7.53
CA ASP A 21 -12.52 9.87 7.84
C ASP A 21 -11.66 8.60 7.87
N LEU A 22 -12.16 7.52 8.48
CA LEU A 22 -11.48 6.23 8.43
C LEU A 22 -11.38 5.71 6.99
N ALA A 23 -12.46 5.76 6.22
CA ALA A 23 -12.45 5.33 4.83
C ALA A 23 -11.46 6.14 3.99
N ARG A 24 -11.43 7.48 4.13
CA ARG A 24 -10.48 8.39 3.47
C ARG A 24 -9.03 8.02 3.77
N ARG A 25 -8.73 7.70 5.03
CA ARG A 25 -7.39 7.23 5.44
C ARG A 25 -7.03 5.90 4.81
N ILE A 26 -7.97 4.98 4.61
CA ILE A 26 -7.68 3.70 3.96
C ILE A 26 -7.43 3.91 2.46
N VAL A 27 -8.32 4.64 1.77
CA VAL A 27 -8.21 4.83 0.31
C VAL A 27 -7.08 5.76 -0.13
N SER A 28 -6.42 6.46 0.81
CA SER A 28 -5.18 7.20 0.50
C SER A 28 -3.96 6.30 0.27
N HIS A 29 -4.08 5.00 0.49
CA HIS A 29 -3.03 4.01 0.28
C HIS A 29 -3.25 3.22 -1.00
N SER A 30 -2.22 2.48 -1.44
CA SER A 30 -2.36 1.53 -2.54
C SER A 30 -3.45 0.50 -2.25
N GLN A 31 -4.45 0.40 -3.14
CA GLN A 31 -5.53 -0.58 -3.01
C GLN A 31 -4.99 -2.01 -3.05
N THR A 32 -3.98 -2.26 -3.89
CA THR A 32 -3.30 -3.56 -3.99
C THR A 32 -2.60 -3.90 -2.67
N ALA A 33 -1.87 -2.95 -2.07
CA ALA A 33 -1.22 -3.17 -0.78
C ALA A 33 -2.24 -3.44 0.34
N VAL A 34 -3.31 -2.65 0.42
CA VAL A 34 -4.38 -2.83 1.41
C VAL A 34 -5.02 -4.22 1.28
N ALA A 35 -5.35 -4.66 0.06
CA ALA A 35 -5.92 -5.98 -0.18
C ALA A 35 -4.97 -7.12 0.22
N SER A 36 -3.68 -6.99 -0.10
CA SER A 36 -2.66 -7.96 0.29
C SER A 36 -2.46 -8.03 1.80
N ILE A 37 -2.48 -6.89 2.50
CA ILE A 37 -2.41 -6.85 3.97
C ILE A 37 -3.63 -7.55 4.59
N LEU A 38 -4.85 -7.22 4.14
CA LEU A 38 -6.07 -7.85 4.65
C LEU A 38 -6.05 -9.37 4.41
N THR A 39 -5.55 -9.81 3.26
CA THR A 39 -5.39 -11.23 2.94
C THR A 39 -4.38 -11.91 3.87
N ALA A 40 -3.23 -11.26 4.11
CA ALA A 40 -2.19 -11.79 4.99
C ALA A 40 -2.70 -11.94 6.43
N VAL A 41 -3.35 -10.90 6.97
CA VAL A 41 -3.93 -10.93 8.32
C VAL A 41 -5.02 -11.98 8.43
N ALA A 42 -5.99 -12.00 7.51
CA ALA A 42 -7.12 -12.92 7.58
C ALA A 42 -6.69 -14.40 7.52
N ARG A 43 -5.65 -14.71 6.73
CA ARG A 43 -5.12 -16.07 6.60
C ARG A 43 -4.14 -16.44 7.70
N GLY A 44 -3.32 -15.49 8.16
CA GLY A 44 -2.27 -15.73 9.15
C GLY A 44 -2.72 -15.72 10.61
N ILE A 45 -3.85 -15.04 10.94
CA ILE A 45 -4.26 -14.81 12.33
C ILE A 45 -4.54 -16.09 13.14
N ASN A 46 -4.90 -17.19 12.46
CA ASN A 46 -5.19 -18.48 13.10
C ASN A 46 -4.09 -19.53 12.84
N SER A 47 -2.93 -19.12 12.33
CA SER A 47 -1.81 -19.99 12.01
C SER A 47 -0.69 -19.87 13.04
N SER A 48 0.27 -20.81 13.01
CA SER A 48 1.52 -20.62 13.74
C SER A 48 2.28 -19.39 13.20
N ILE A 49 3.18 -18.82 14.02
CA ILE A 49 3.98 -17.66 13.60
C ILE A 49 4.77 -17.94 12.31
N ALA A 50 5.32 -19.16 12.17
CA ALA A 50 6.09 -19.55 10.99
C ALA A 50 5.22 -19.58 9.73
N GLU A 51 4.02 -20.14 9.82
CA GLU A 51 3.07 -20.18 8.71
C GLU A 51 2.53 -18.80 8.36
N GLY A 52 2.22 -17.97 9.37
CA GLY A 52 1.80 -16.58 9.19
C GLY A 52 2.85 -15.76 8.42
N LEU A 53 4.13 -15.89 8.79
CA LEU A 53 5.24 -15.23 8.09
C LEU A 53 5.39 -15.70 6.64
N LEU A 54 5.11 -16.98 6.34
CA LEU A 54 5.11 -17.49 4.97
C LEU A 54 3.97 -16.86 4.14
N VAL A 55 2.77 -16.73 4.72
CA VAL A 55 1.64 -16.07 4.08
C VAL A 55 1.96 -14.58 3.82
N GLU A 56 2.52 -13.88 4.82
CA GLU A 56 2.95 -12.49 4.68
C GLU A 56 4.00 -12.32 3.57
N ALA A 57 5.01 -13.19 3.53
CA ALA A 57 6.04 -13.17 2.49
C ALA A 57 5.46 -13.38 1.08
N GLU A 58 4.49 -14.30 0.93
CA GLU A 58 3.78 -14.52 -0.32
C GLU A 58 3.01 -13.26 -0.76
N GLN A 59 2.26 -12.65 0.16
CA GLN A 59 1.50 -11.43 -0.14
C GLN A 59 2.43 -10.26 -0.48
N PHE A 60 3.56 -10.11 0.24
CA PHE A 60 4.56 -9.10 -0.08
C PHE A 60 5.20 -9.32 -1.45
N ALA A 61 5.53 -10.57 -1.81
CA ALA A 61 6.08 -10.90 -3.13
C ALA A 61 5.15 -10.50 -4.29
N ARG A 62 3.83 -10.49 -4.06
CA ARG A 62 2.82 -10.02 -5.04
C ARG A 62 2.81 -8.50 -5.19
N VAL A 63 3.07 -7.76 -4.12
CA VAL A 63 3.09 -6.28 -4.12
C VAL A 63 4.46 -5.73 -4.57
N ALA A 64 5.54 -6.46 -4.30
CA ALA A 64 6.92 -6.09 -4.64
C ALA A 64 7.13 -5.55 -6.07
N PRO A 65 6.59 -6.17 -7.13
CA PRO A 65 6.81 -5.70 -8.51
C PRO A 65 5.88 -4.55 -8.93
N THR A 66 4.94 -4.11 -8.10
CA THR A 66 3.89 -3.17 -8.50
C THR A 66 4.42 -1.74 -8.66
N ALA A 67 3.76 -0.96 -9.53
CA ALA A 67 4.05 0.47 -9.67
C ALA A 67 3.74 1.25 -8.38
N ASP A 68 2.71 0.83 -7.66
CA ASP A 68 2.31 1.42 -6.38
C ASP A 68 3.40 1.31 -5.31
N LEU A 69 4.07 0.16 -5.17
CA LEU A 69 5.18 0.04 -4.22
C LEU A 69 6.32 0.99 -4.60
N ARG A 70 6.67 1.03 -5.89
CA ARG A 70 7.72 1.94 -6.40
C ARG A 70 7.36 3.40 -6.11
N GLU A 71 6.14 3.81 -6.39
CA GLU A 71 5.65 5.16 -6.12
C GLU A 71 5.65 5.47 -4.63
N GLY A 72 5.19 4.55 -3.78
CA GLY A 72 5.23 4.72 -2.32
C GLY A 72 6.64 4.94 -1.78
N VAL A 73 7.59 4.13 -2.23
CA VAL A 73 9.01 4.28 -1.84
C VAL A 73 9.60 5.59 -2.38
N ASN A 74 9.36 5.92 -3.65
CA ASN A 74 9.85 7.17 -4.24
C ASN A 74 9.28 8.40 -3.54
N ALA A 75 7.97 8.43 -3.29
CA ALA A 75 7.31 9.53 -2.59
C ALA A 75 7.86 9.72 -1.17
N TRP A 76 8.14 8.62 -0.47
CA TRP A 76 8.79 8.66 0.84
C TRP A 76 10.21 9.25 0.78
N ILE A 77 11.04 8.80 -0.17
CA ILE A 77 12.39 9.35 -0.40
C ILE A 77 12.31 10.86 -0.73
N GLU A 78 11.36 11.25 -1.57
CA GLU A 78 11.14 12.61 -2.03
C GLU A 78 10.36 13.48 -1.02
N ARG A 79 9.95 12.93 0.13
CA ARG A 79 9.16 13.60 1.18
C ARG A 79 7.88 14.27 0.67
N ARG A 80 7.21 13.63 -0.28
CA ARG A 80 5.91 14.05 -0.82
C ARG A 80 4.86 12.99 -0.57
N GLN A 81 3.60 13.35 -0.81
CA GLN A 81 2.52 12.37 -0.79
C GLN A 81 2.60 11.47 -2.03
N ALA A 82 2.36 10.18 -1.83
CA ALA A 82 2.26 9.20 -2.90
C ALA A 82 0.94 9.37 -3.65
N VAL A 83 0.97 9.18 -4.97
CA VAL A 83 -0.23 9.24 -5.82
C VAL A 83 -0.47 7.88 -6.46
N TYR A 84 -1.46 7.15 -5.94
CA TYR A 84 -1.88 5.87 -6.48
C TYR A 84 -2.98 6.06 -7.51
N ASP A 85 -2.88 5.36 -8.65
CA ASP A 85 -3.83 5.53 -9.76
C ASP A 85 -5.16 4.76 -9.56
N GLY A 86 -5.28 4.04 -8.44
CA GLY A 86 -6.48 3.30 -8.06
C GLY A 86 -6.80 2.14 -9.00
N SER A 87 -5.87 1.71 -9.84
CA SER A 87 -6.10 0.56 -10.72
C SER A 87 -5.99 -0.75 -9.92
N TRP A 88 -7.08 -1.51 -9.89
CA TRP A 88 -7.13 -2.88 -9.34
C TRP A 88 -6.27 -3.90 -10.13
N ALA A 89 -5.52 -3.44 -11.13
CA ALA A 89 -4.72 -4.30 -11.98
C ALA A 89 -3.43 -4.69 -11.24
N HIS A 90 -3.31 -5.97 -10.89
CA HIS A 90 -2.09 -6.59 -10.34
C HIS A 90 -0.87 -6.56 -11.29
N VAL A 91 -0.98 -5.89 -12.43
CA VAL A 91 0.02 -5.88 -13.49
C VAL A 91 0.93 -4.68 -13.28
N ALA A 92 2.22 -4.95 -13.06
CA ALA A 92 3.27 -3.96 -13.25
C ALA A 92 3.10 -3.35 -14.64
N ARG A 93 2.67 -2.08 -14.72
CA ARG A 93 2.53 -1.43 -16.02
C ARG A 93 3.91 -1.32 -16.68
N PRO A 94 4.15 -1.96 -17.83
CA PRO A 94 5.49 -2.06 -18.43
C PRO A 94 6.05 -0.69 -18.84
N ASP A 95 5.17 0.26 -19.20
CA ASP A 95 5.50 1.62 -19.61
C ASP A 95 6.02 2.51 -18.45
N LYS A 96 5.62 2.24 -17.21
CA LYS A 96 6.00 3.02 -16.01
C LYS A 96 7.29 2.52 -15.35
N ALA A 97 7.72 1.29 -15.63
CA ALA A 97 8.99 0.74 -15.13
C ALA A 97 10.21 1.31 -15.87
N THR A 98 10.06 1.67 -17.16
CA THR A 98 11.17 2.13 -18.01
C THR A 98 11.57 3.59 -17.78
N GLY A 99 10.70 4.40 -17.16
CA GLY A 99 10.94 5.84 -16.99
C GLY A 99 11.97 6.20 -15.92
N ALA A 100 12.08 5.41 -14.85
CA ALA A 100 13.02 5.67 -13.76
C ALA A 100 14.46 5.26 -14.13
N THR A 101 14.64 4.14 -14.81
CA THR A 101 15.96 3.65 -15.25
C THR A 101 16.61 4.57 -16.28
N ARG A 102 15.84 5.09 -17.25
CA ARG A 102 16.37 6.07 -18.23
C ARG A 102 16.76 7.41 -17.64
N ARG A 103 16.18 7.83 -16.51
CA ARG A 103 16.57 9.10 -15.85
C ARG A 103 17.84 8.95 -15.01
N LEU A 104 18.09 7.76 -14.46
CA LEU A 104 19.34 7.46 -13.76
C LEU A 104 20.50 7.26 -14.74
N ASP A 105 20.30 6.56 -15.86
CA ASP A 105 21.32 6.40 -16.90
C ASP A 105 21.75 7.74 -17.53
N ARG A 106 20.81 8.69 -17.67
CA ARG A 106 21.08 10.02 -18.24
C ARG A 106 21.78 10.96 -17.26
N ALA A 107 21.69 10.71 -15.95
CA ALA A 107 22.40 11.49 -14.92
C ALA A 107 23.86 11.05 -14.75
N VAL A 108 24.20 9.83 -15.16
CA VAL A 108 25.56 9.26 -15.06
C VAL A 108 26.45 9.63 -16.27
N HIS A 109 25.87 10.16 -17.36
CA HIS A 109 26.59 10.43 -18.61
C HIS A 109 26.62 11.91 -19.05
N LEU A 110 26.73 12.85 -18.11
CA LEU A 110 27.07 14.24 -18.44
C LEU A 110 28.59 14.39 -18.58
N PRO A 111 29.13 14.77 -19.77
CA PRO A 111 30.53 15.13 -19.89
C PRO A 111 30.80 16.45 -19.14
N GLY A 112 31.85 16.46 -18.33
CA GLY A 112 32.46 17.69 -17.83
C GLY A 112 33.16 18.48 -18.94
#